data_AF-A0A098AZ61-F1
#
_entry.id   AF-A0A098AZ61-F1
#
_cell.length_a   1.000
_cell.length_b   1.000
_cell.length_c   1.000
_cell.angle_alpha   90.00
_cell.angle_beta   90.00
_cell.angle_gamma   90.00
#
_symmetry.space_group_name_H-M   'P 1'
#
loop_
_entity.id
_entity.type
_entity.pdbx_description
1 polymer ?
#
loop_
_entity_poly.entity_id
_entity_poly.type
_entity_poly.pdbx_seq_one_letter_code
_entity_poly.pdbx_strand_id
1 'polypeptide(L)'
;MSLGDMTPKERVMAAIYDHDLDFFPAICPTSVANFECMRLTNSFFPKAHFDAQSMADLAASAHHVLGFDTVMPYFSVHLEAEVLGCTISWGDGTVMPVITKRPFDRVEQFEPPANFLNRPLCKQLLKAIRLLKKQLGGEVGIIGKVVGP
;
A
#
# COMPACT_ATOMS: atom_id res chain seq x y z
N MET A 1 25.86 -2.39 -18.98
CA MET A 1 25.67 -1.38 -17.91
C MET A 1 26.15 -2.03 -16.62
N SER A 2 27.03 -1.40 -15.85
CA SER A 2 27.30 -1.92 -14.51
C SER A 2 26.01 -1.75 -13.71
N LEU A 3 25.63 -2.80 -13.00
CA LEU A 3 24.60 -2.67 -11.97
C LEU A 3 25.20 -1.75 -10.91
N GLY A 4 24.49 -0.68 -10.54
CA GLY A 4 24.96 0.22 -9.50
C GLY A 4 25.11 -0.52 -8.16
N ASP A 5 25.97 -0.01 -7.29
CA ASP A 5 26.33 -0.69 -6.04
C ASP A 5 25.25 -0.60 -4.95
N MET A 6 24.17 0.18 -5.18
CA MET A 6 23.10 0.39 -4.20
C MET A 6 21.90 -0.54 -4.45
N THR A 7 21.36 -1.10 -3.37
CA THR A 7 20.03 -1.72 -3.40
C THR A 7 18.96 -0.68 -3.73
N PRO A 8 17.79 -1.09 -4.27
CA PRO A 8 16.67 -0.17 -4.51
C PRO A 8 16.30 0.69 -3.29
N LYS A 9 16.27 0.08 -2.10
CA LYS A 9 15.97 0.78 -0.85
C LYS A 9 17.06 1.78 -0.49
N GLU A 10 18.34 1.42 -0.59
CA GLU A 10 19.44 2.36 -0.30
C GLU A 10 19.36 3.59 -1.21
N ARG A 11 19.08 3.38 -2.50
CA ARG A 11 18.91 4.45 -3.48
C ARG A 11 17.76 5.39 -3.11
N VAL A 12 16.62 4.82 -2.71
CA VAL A 12 15.46 5.60 -2.22
C VAL A 12 15.82 6.40 -0.96
N MET A 13 16.50 5.79 0.01
CA MET A 13 16.87 6.48 1.25
C MET A 13 17.91 7.58 1.01
N ALA A 14 18.88 7.36 0.13
CA ALA A 14 19.87 8.38 -0.25
C ALA A 14 19.20 9.58 -0.92
N ALA A 15 18.23 9.36 -1.80
CA ALA A 15 17.49 10.44 -2.44
C ALA A 15 16.64 11.25 -1.43
N ILE A 16 16.05 10.59 -0.42
CA ILE A 16 15.27 11.27 0.63
C ILE A 16 16.17 12.10 1.56
N TYR A 17 17.36 11.61 1.87
CA TYR A 17 18.30 12.26 2.79
C TYR A 17 19.36 13.13 2.12
N ASP A 18 19.25 13.36 0.81
CA ASP A 18 20.19 14.19 0.03
C ASP A 18 21.64 13.66 0.11
N HIS A 19 21.81 12.35 -0.05
CA HIS A 19 23.11 11.69 -0.16
C HIS A 19 23.46 11.37 -1.63
N ASP A 20 24.72 11.01 -1.88
CA ASP A 20 25.18 10.59 -3.21
C ASP A 20 24.40 9.38 -3.74
N LEU A 21 24.13 9.40 -5.05
CA LEU A 21 23.33 8.40 -5.76
C LEU A 21 24.16 7.71 -6.84
N ASP A 22 23.99 6.40 -6.98
CA ASP A 22 24.46 5.66 -8.16
C ASP A 22 23.59 5.98 -9.39
N PHE A 23 22.27 5.97 -9.20
CA PHE A 23 21.22 6.33 -10.14
C PHE A 23 20.06 7.01 -9.40
N PHE A 24 19.22 7.76 -10.11
CA PHE A 24 17.97 8.26 -9.51
C PHE A 24 16.99 7.12 -9.29
N PRO A 25 16.37 6.99 -8.10
CA PRO A 25 15.38 5.96 -7.85
C PRO A 25 14.08 6.25 -8.61
N ALA A 26 13.51 5.21 -9.22
CA ALA A 26 12.17 5.24 -9.77
C ALA A 26 11.18 4.75 -8.70
N ILE A 27 10.34 5.64 -8.19
CA ILE A 27 9.37 5.30 -7.14
C ILE A 27 7.93 5.62 -7.55
N CYS A 28 6.97 4.95 -6.92
CA CYS A 28 5.58 5.35 -6.94
C CYS A 28 5.02 5.35 -5.51
N PRO A 29 4.79 6.52 -4.89
CA PRO A 29 4.25 6.60 -3.53
C PRO A 29 2.74 6.39 -3.47
N THR A 30 2.10 6.10 -4.61
CA THR A 30 0.67 5.86 -4.76
C THR A 30 0.39 4.46 -5.31
N SER A 31 -0.89 4.12 -5.51
CA SER A 31 -1.27 2.81 -6.06
C SER A 31 -0.76 2.65 -7.49
N VAL A 32 -0.05 1.54 -7.75
CA VAL A 32 0.31 1.08 -9.11
C VAL A 32 -0.58 -0.06 -9.60
N ALA A 33 -1.60 -0.42 -8.81
CA ALA A 33 -2.50 -1.52 -9.14
C ALA A 33 -3.25 -1.24 -10.46
N ASN A 34 -3.14 -2.18 -11.38
CA ASN A 34 -3.85 -2.19 -12.66
C ASN A 34 -4.24 -3.64 -13.00
N PHE A 35 -5.14 -3.83 -13.98
CA PHE A 35 -5.65 -5.15 -14.32
C PHE A 35 -4.56 -6.16 -14.71
N GLU A 36 -3.49 -5.71 -15.36
CA GLU A 36 -2.41 -6.60 -15.79
C GLU A 36 -1.58 -7.09 -14.59
N CYS A 37 -1.25 -6.19 -13.67
CA CYS A 37 -0.61 -6.54 -12.40
C CYS A 37 -1.50 -7.48 -11.55
N MET A 38 -2.81 -7.26 -11.52
CA MET A 38 -3.76 -8.15 -10.83
C MET A 38 -3.79 -9.53 -11.47
N ARG A 39 -3.80 -9.61 -12.80
CA ARG A 39 -3.80 -10.87 -13.56
C ARG A 39 -2.52 -11.65 -13.33
N LEU A 40 -1.36 -11.01 -13.38
CA LEU A 40 -0.05 -11.63 -13.18
C LEU A 40 0.13 -12.18 -11.76
N THR A 41 -0.50 -11.55 -10.77
CA THR A 41 -0.38 -11.92 -9.35
C THR A 41 -1.60 -12.67 -8.80
N ASN A 42 -2.60 -12.93 -9.65
CA ASN A 42 -3.91 -13.48 -9.27
C ASN A 42 -4.55 -12.76 -8.06
N SER A 43 -4.35 -11.45 -7.97
CA SER A 43 -4.71 -10.63 -6.82
C SER A 43 -5.60 -9.47 -7.25
N PHE A 44 -6.89 -9.77 -7.39
CA PHE A 44 -7.89 -8.83 -7.87
C PHE A 44 -8.53 -8.01 -6.74
N PHE A 45 -9.02 -6.83 -7.09
CA PHE A 45 -9.99 -6.13 -6.26
C PHE A 45 -11.36 -6.82 -6.31
N PRO A 46 -12.15 -6.78 -5.23
CA PRO A 46 -11.84 -6.08 -3.97
C PRO A 46 -11.00 -6.93 -2.99
N LYS A 47 -10.72 -8.20 -3.28
CA LYS A 47 -10.00 -9.12 -2.39
C LYS A 47 -8.64 -8.57 -1.90
N ALA A 48 -7.86 -7.95 -2.79
CA ALA A 48 -6.56 -7.39 -2.43
C ALA A 48 -6.64 -6.19 -1.45
N HIS A 49 -7.83 -5.68 -1.11
CA HIS A 49 -8.01 -4.73 0.00
C HIS A 49 -8.12 -5.40 1.37
N PHE A 50 -8.46 -6.69 1.43
CA PHE A 50 -8.79 -7.40 2.68
C PHE A 50 -7.82 -8.52 3.03
N ASP A 51 -7.21 -9.15 2.03
CA ASP A 51 -6.33 -10.29 2.23
C ASP A 51 -4.86 -9.88 2.15
N ALA A 52 -4.12 -10.11 3.23
CA ALA A 52 -2.71 -9.71 3.31
C ALA A 52 -1.83 -10.34 2.23
N GLN A 53 -2.12 -11.59 1.82
CA GLN A 53 -1.31 -12.27 0.81
C GLN A 53 -1.57 -11.65 -0.57
N SER A 54 -2.83 -11.53 -0.98
CA SER A 54 -3.18 -10.83 -2.23
C SER A 54 -2.69 -9.38 -2.27
N MET A 55 -2.72 -8.69 -1.12
CA MET A 55 -2.21 -7.33 -1.00
C MET A 55 -0.69 -7.26 -1.20
N ALA A 56 0.06 -8.18 -0.59
CA ALA A 56 1.50 -8.26 -0.75
C ALA A 56 1.89 -8.66 -2.18
N ASP A 57 1.23 -9.66 -2.76
CA ASP A 57 1.53 -10.14 -4.11
C ASP A 57 1.30 -9.03 -5.15
N LEU A 58 0.15 -8.34 -5.07
CA LEU A 58 -0.14 -7.22 -5.97
C LEU A 58 0.87 -6.08 -5.81
N ALA A 59 1.24 -5.72 -4.58
CA ALA A 59 2.23 -4.66 -4.33
C ALA A 59 3.63 -5.03 -4.84
N ALA A 60 4.03 -6.29 -4.69
CA ALA A 60 5.33 -6.79 -5.15
C ALA A 60 5.47 -6.70 -6.69
N SER A 61 4.37 -6.70 -7.45
CA SER A 61 4.41 -6.50 -8.90
C SER A 61 4.99 -5.13 -9.30
N ALA A 62 4.92 -4.12 -8.44
CA ALA A 62 5.55 -2.82 -8.69
C ALA A 62 7.06 -2.95 -8.93
N HIS A 63 7.71 -3.83 -8.15
CA HIS A 63 9.13 -4.10 -8.28
C HIS A 63 9.39 -5.16 -9.37
N HIS A 64 8.74 -6.32 -9.26
CA HIS A 64 9.04 -7.48 -10.11
C HIS A 64 8.61 -7.34 -11.58
N VAL A 65 7.56 -6.54 -11.84
CA VAL A 65 7.00 -6.37 -13.19
C VAL A 65 7.33 -4.99 -13.74
N LEU A 66 7.18 -3.93 -12.93
CA LEU A 66 7.33 -2.55 -13.40
C LEU A 66 8.74 -1.97 -13.18
N GLY A 67 9.58 -2.63 -12.37
CA GLY A 67 10.96 -2.21 -12.12
C GLY A 67 11.12 -1.03 -11.16
N PHE A 68 10.11 -0.70 -10.36
CA PHE A 68 10.22 0.36 -9.36
C PHE A 68 11.14 -0.04 -8.20
N ASP A 69 11.82 0.93 -7.61
CA ASP A 69 12.63 0.75 -6.40
C ASP A 69 11.80 0.64 -5.12
N THR A 70 10.48 0.83 -5.23
CA THR A 70 9.52 0.83 -4.12
C THR A 70 8.29 0.00 -4.40
N VAL A 71 7.71 -0.54 -3.33
CA VAL A 71 6.37 -1.16 -3.29
C VAL A 71 5.48 -0.44 -2.28
N MET A 72 4.16 -0.48 -2.48
CA MET A 72 3.19 0.14 -1.57
C MET A 72 1.93 -0.75 -1.44
N PRO A 73 1.69 -1.42 -0.30
CA PRO A 73 0.58 -2.36 -0.11
C PRO A 73 -0.76 -1.70 0.24
N TYR A 74 -1.01 -0.44 -0.16
CA TYR A 74 -2.27 0.24 0.19
C TYR A 74 -2.94 0.94 -1.00
N PHE A 75 -3.88 0.25 -1.64
CA PHE A 75 -4.42 0.65 -2.94
C PHE A 75 -5.67 1.54 -2.90
N SER A 76 -6.20 1.89 -1.73
CA SER A 76 -7.34 2.79 -1.58
C SER A 76 -7.01 3.98 -0.68
N VAL A 77 -8.01 4.78 -0.35
CA VAL A 77 -7.96 5.87 0.65
C VAL A 77 -9.05 5.70 1.71
N HIS A 78 -9.60 4.48 1.82
CA HIS A 78 -10.81 4.21 2.61
C HIS A 78 -10.62 3.17 3.71
N LEU A 79 -9.41 2.63 3.90
CA LEU A 79 -9.11 1.73 5.01
C LEU A 79 -9.30 2.45 6.35
N GLU A 80 -8.68 3.62 6.53
CA GLU A 80 -8.84 4.41 7.75
C GLU A 80 -10.28 4.87 7.90
N ALA A 81 -10.94 5.28 6.81
CA ALA A 81 -12.35 5.67 6.85
C ALA A 81 -13.26 4.54 7.38
N GLU A 82 -13.06 3.30 6.92
CA GLU A 82 -13.79 2.12 7.45
C GLU A 82 -13.50 1.90 8.93
N VAL A 83 -12.22 1.95 9.31
CA VAL A 83 -11.77 1.76 10.69
C VAL A 83 -12.33 2.84 11.62
N LEU A 84 -12.53 4.06 11.11
CA LEU A 84 -13.15 5.19 11.79
C LEU A 84 -14.69 5.16 11.77
N GLY A 85 -15.30 4.16 11.13
CA GLY A 85 -16.74 3.88 11.18
C GLY A 85 -17.53 4.25 9.92
N CYS A 86 -16.88 4.67 8.83
CA CYS A 86 -17.58 4.85 7.56
C CYS A 86 -18.01 3.51 6.97
N THR A 87 -19.18 3.48 6.33
CA THR A 87 -19.56 2.36 5.49
C THR A 87 -18.96 2.58 4.10
N ILE A 88 -18.24 1.57 3.61
CA ILE A 88 -17.55 1.61 2.32
C ILE A 88 -18.20 0.59 1.38
N SER A 89 -18.56 1.03 0.17
CA SER A 89 -18.74 0.12 -0.96
C SER A 89 -17.37 -0.14 -1.56
N TRP A 90 -16.87 -1.38 -1.47
CA TRP A 90 -15.52 -1.74 -1.91
C TRP A 90 -15.40 -1.99 -3.42
N GLY A 91 -16.49 -1.82 -4.16
CA GLY A 91 -16.54 -2.04 -5.60
C GLY A 91 -16.49 -3.52 -6.00
N ASP A 92 -16.37 -3.74 -7.31
CA ASP A 92 -16.38 -5.05 -7.96
C ASP A 92 -15.07 -5.38 -8.69
N GLY A 93 -14.05 -4.53 -8.50
CA GLY A 93 -12.75 -4.62 -9.17
C GLY A 93 -12.63 -3.78 -10.44
N THR A 94 -13.72 -3.26 -10.98
CA THR A 94 -13.73 -2.21 -12.02
C THR A 94 -14.04 -0.83 -11.44
N VAL A 95 -14.80 -0.81 -10.36
CA VAL A 95 -15.11 0.39 -9.58
C VAL A 95 -14.24 0.44 -8.33
N MET A 96 -13.61 1.59 -8.08
CA MET A 96 -12.83 1.81 -6.86
C MET A 96 -13.73 1.98 -5.63
N PRO A 97 -13.21 1.73 -4.40
CA PRO A 97 -14.01 1.88 -3.21
C PRO A 97 -14.54 3.31 -3.01
N VAL A 98 -15.76 3.44 -2.48
CA VAL A 98 -16.42 4.73 -2.17
C VAL A 98 -17.11 4.68 -0.81
N ILE A 99 -17.13 5.82 -0.11
CA ILE A 99 -17.91 5.98 1.13
C ILE A 99 -19.39 6.09 0.77
N THR A 100 -20.23 5.22 1.36
CA THR A 100 -21.69 5.25 1.19
C THR A 100 -22.40 5.85 2.39
N LYS A 101 -21.78 5.81 3.58
CA LYS A 101 -22.33 6.39 4.80
C LYS A 101 -21.24 6.85 5.75
N ARG A 102 -21.43 8.04 6.32
CA ARG A 102 -20.59 8.61 7.39
C ARG A 102 -21.11 8.17 8.77
N PRO A 103 -20.24 7.96 9.76
CA PRO A 103 -20.66 7.55 11.11
C PRO A 103 -21.29 8.68 11.93
N PHE A 104 -21.03 9.93 11.57
CA PHE A 104 -21.50 11.12 12.26
C PHE A 104 -21.78 12.25 11.27
N ASP A 105 -22.63 13.21 11.69
CA ASP A 105 -22.95 14.41 10.90
C ASP A 105 -22.04 15.58 11.25
N ARG A 106 -21.49 15.58 12.47
CA ARG A 106 -20.66 16.65 13.01
C ARG A 106 -19.40 16.09 13.65
N VAL A 107 -18.25 16.76 13.44
CA VAL A 107 -16.95 16.29 13.94
C VAL A 107 -16.89 16.20 15.47
N GLU A 108 -17.69 17.00 16.19
CA GLU A 108 -17.73 16.95 17.66
C GLU A 108 -18.29 15.63 18.21
N GLN A 109 -18.98 14.85 17.38
CA GLN A 109 -19.50 13.52 17.73
C GLN A 109 -18.46 12.42 17.55
N PHE A 110 -17.30 12.74 16.96
CA PHE A 110 -16.28 11.75 16.65
C PHE A 110 -15.56 11.31 17.93
N GLU A 111 -15.57 10.00 18.15
CA GLU A 111 -14.74 9.35 19.16
C GLU A 111 -13.79 8.35 18.47
N PRO A 112 -12.46 8.50 18.62
CA PRO A 112 -11.52 7.58 18.00
C PRO A 112 -11.64 6.18 18.61
N PRO A 113 -11.65 5.11 17.81
CA PRO A 113 -11.79 3.76 18.34
C PRO A 113 -10.54 3.36 19.14
N ALA A 114 -10.73 2.96 20.40
CA ALA A 114 -9.64 2.54 21.29
C ALA A 114 -8.79 1.38 20.75
N ASN A 115 -9.33 0.59 19.81
CA ASN A 115 -8.69 -0.57 19.20
C ASN A 115 -8.37 -0.39 17.71
N PHE A 116 -8.12 0.84 17.26
CA PHE A 116 -7.85 1.19 15.85
C PHE A 116 -6.93 0.18 15.13
N LEU A 117 -5.70 0.00 15.62
CA LEU A 117 -4.71 -0.90 15.00
C LEU A 117 -5.09 -2.39 15.06
N ASN A 118 -6.01 -2.75 15.95
CA ASN A 118 -6.46 -4.12 16.13
C ASN A 118 -7.64 -4.49 15.22
N ARG A 119 -8.17 -3.54 14.44
CA ARG A 119 -9.23 -3.80 13.46
C ARG A 119 -8.73 -4.67 12.30
N PRO A 120 -9.62 -5.47 11.68
CA PRO A 120 -9.23 -6.44 10.65
C PRO A 120 -8.41 -5.85 9.51
N LEU A 121 -8.82 -4.73 8.92
CA LEU A 121 -8.10 -4.12 7.79
C LEU A 121 -6.70 -3.66 8.17
N CYS A 122 -6.53 -2.99 9.32
CA CYS A 122 -5.21 -2.61 9.83
C CYS A 122 -4.32 -3.84 10.04
N LYS A 123 -4.86 -4.91 10.63
CA LYS A 123 -4.11 -6.16 10.83
C LYS A 123 -3.67 -6.78 9.51
N GLN A 124 -4.51 -6.75 8.48
CA GLN A 124 -4.20 -7.30 7.16
C GLN A 124 -3.14 -6.46 6.44
N LEU A 125 -3.25 -5.13 6.47
CA LEU A 125 -2.22 -4.23 5.93
C LEU A 125 -0.87 -4.43 6.63
N LEU A 126 -0.85 -4.46 7.97
CA LEU A 126 0.39 -4.70 8.73
C LEU A 126 0.95 -6.11 8.49
N LYS A 127 0.11 -7.10 8.21
CA LYS A 127 0.55 -8.44 7.80
C LYS A 127 1.14 -8.42 6.39
N ALA A 128 0.54 -7.71 5.43
CA ALA A 128 1.06 -7.54 4.09
C ALA A 128 2.45 -6.88 4.07
N ILE A 129 2.66 -5.84 4.90
CA ILE A 129 3.99 -5.19 5.06
C ILE A 129 5.04 -6.20 5.54
N ARG A 130 4.70 -7.08 6.50
CA ARG A 130 5.61 -8.12 6.98
C ARG A 130 5.93 -9.15 5.89
N LEU A 131 4.94 -9.54 5.10
CA LEU A 131 5.11 -10.47 3.97
C LEU A 131 6.03 -9.87 2.91
N LEU A 132 5.78 -8.61 2.51
CA LEU A 132 6.64 -7.89 1.57
C LEU A 132 8.08 -7.78 2.07
N LYS A 133 8.28 -7.41 3.34
CA LYS A 133 9.63 -7.33 3.93
C LYS A 133 10.37 -8.67 3.85
N LYS A 134 9.66 -9.78 4.07
CA LYS A 134 10.23 -11.14 3.94
C LYS A 134 10.52 -11.49 2.48
N GLN A 135 9.59 -11.21 1.57
CA GLN A 135 9.69 -11.55 0.14
C GLN A 135 10.79 -10.76 -0.57
N LEU A 136 11.00 -9.50 -0.21
CA LEU A 136 11.92 -8.58 -0.89
C LEU A 136 13.29 -8.47 -0.21
N GLY A 137 13.60 -9.34 0.75
CA GLY A 137 14.91 -9.38 1.42
C GLY A 137 15.26 -8.14 2.26
N GLY A 138 14.38 -7.14 2.34
CA GLY A 138 14.69 -5.84 2.93
C GLY A 138 15.47 -4.89 2.01
N GLU A 139 15.65 -5.25 0.73
CA GLU A 139 16.43 -4.50 -0.27
C GLU A 139 15.56 -3.54 -1.10
N VAL A 140 14.24 -3.66 -1.03
CA VAL A 140 13.28 -2.81 -1.75
C VAL A 140 12.55 -1.89 -0.76
N GLY A 141 12.36 -0.62 -1.13
CA GLY A 141 11.65 0.34 -0.30
C GLY A 141 10.18 -0.03 -0.16
N ILE A 142 9.66 -0.07 1.08
CA ILE A 142 8.22 -0.22 1.31
C ILE A 142 7.68 1.13 1.75
N ILE A 143 6.85 1.75 0.91
CA ILE A 143 6.19 3.01 1.23
C ILE A 143 4.90 2.70 2.01
N GLY A 144 4.86 3.19 3.25
CA GLY A 144 3.63 3.28 4.01
C GLY A 144 2.82 4.50 3.56
N LYS A 145 1.52 4.32 3.39
CA LYS A 145 0.59 5.40 3.06
C LYS A 145 -0.47 5.49 4.16
N VAL A 146 -0.79 6.70 4.55
CA VAL A 146 -1.99 7.02 5.33
C VAL A 146 -2.69 8.23 4.71
N VAL A 147 -4.01 8.31 4.86
CA VAL A 147 -4.75 9.53 4.49
C VAL A 147 -4.52 10.59 5.57
N GLY A 148 -4.08 11.78 5.16
CA GLY A 148 -3.85 12.91 6.08
C GLY A 148 -5.15 13.43 6.72
N PRO A 149 -5.03 14.22 7.81
CA PRO A 149 -6.16 14.89 8.45
C PRO A 149 -6.81 15.97 7.57
#